data_AF-A0A952DPY3-F1
#
_entry.id   AF-A0A952DPY3-F1
#
_cell.length_a   1.000
_cell.length_b   1.000
_cell.length_c   1.000
_cell.angle_alpha   90.00
_cell.angle_beta   90.00
_cell.angle_gamma   90.00
#
_symmetry.space_group_name_H-M   'P 1'
#
loop_
_entity.id
_entity.type
_entity.pdbx_description
1 polymer ?
#
loop_
_entity_poly.entity_id
_entity_poly.type
_entity_poly.pdbx_seq_one_letter_code
_entity_poly.pdbx_strand_id
1 'polypeptide(L)' 'PSYRREGKAYLTIAIGCTGGRHRSVFVAERLAEAIRAAGYTLNIVHRDMSGHSEGVEAEGFALPDHGERLPA' A
#
# COMPACT_ATOMS: atom_id res chain seq x y z
N PRO A 1 -7.70 -8.59 -6.41
CA PRO A 1 -8.71 -8.67 -7.50
C PRO A 1 -10.12 -8.20 -7.08
N SER A 2 -10.68 -8.70 -5.98
CA SER A 2 -12.08 -8.41 -5.59
C SER A 2 -12.31 -6.99 -5.07
N TYR A 3 -11.34 -6.39 -4.38
CA TYR A 3 -11.47 -5.03 -3.83
C TYR A 3 -11.62 -3.94 -4.92
N ARG A 4 -10.99 -4.16 -6.08
CA ARG A 4 -11.16 -3.32 -7.29
C ARG A 4 -12.56 -3.47 -7.89
N ARG A 5 -13.11 -4.70 -7.91
CA ARG A 5 -14.47 -4.98 -8.41
C ARG A 5 -15.57 -4.43 -7.51
N GLU A 6 -15.29 -4.27 -6.22
CA GLU A 6 -16.22 -3.73 -5.22
C GLU A 6 -16.28 -2.19 -5.24
N GLY A 7 -15.47 -1.51 -6.07
CA GLY A 7 -15.47 -0.05 -6.22
C GLY A 7 -14.87 0.71 -5.04
N LYS A 8 -14.13 0.02 -4.14
CA LYS A 8 -13.51 0.67 -2.99
C LYS A 8 -12.26 1.43 -3.42
N ALA A 9 -12.30 2.75 -3.25
CA ALA A 9 -11.23 3.66 -3.65
C ALA A 9 -9.93 3.50 -2.83
N TYR A 10 -10.01 2.95 -1.62
CA TYR A 10 -8.87 2.86 -0.70
C TYR A 10 -8.84 1.52 0.04
N LEU A 11 -7.66 0.88 0.04
CA LEU A 11 -7.35 -0.31 0.83
C LEU A 11 -6.32 0.06 1.90
N THR A 12 -6.69 -0.12 3.17
CA THR A 12 -5.77 0.08 4.29
C THR A 12 -5.28 -1.26 4.82
N ILE A 13 -3.96 -1.46 4.91
CA ILE A 13 -3.34 -2.67 5.44
C ILE A 13 -2.59 -2.28 6.72
N ALA A 14 -2.99 -2.87 7.85
CA ALA A 14 -2.35 -2.62 9.15
C ALA A 14 -1.44 -3.80 9.53
N ILE A 15 -0.18 -3.49 9.88
CA ILE A 15 0.82 -4.49 10.29
C ILE A 15 1.30 -4.14 11.69
N GLY A 16 1.11 -5.05 12.64
CA GLY A 16 1.45 -4.86 14.05
C GLY A 16 2.53 -5.81 14.55
N CYS A 17 3.40 -5.32 15.42
CA CYS A 17 4.23 -6.13 16.31
C CYS A 17 4.12 -5.57 17.73
N THR A 18 4.52 -6.33 18.74
CA THR A 18 4.34 -5.95 20.17
C THR A 18 4.85 -4.54 20.49
N GLY A 19 5.98 -4.13 19.89
CA GLY A 19 6.61 -2.83 20.13
C GLY A 19 6.49 -1.82 18.99
N GLY A 20 5.75 -2.13 17.92
CA GLY A 20 5.47 -1.19 16.82
C GLY A 20 6.64 -0.69 15.96
N ARG A 21 7.89 -0.98 16.34
CA ARG A 21 9.09 -0.26 15.86
C ARG A 21 10.10 -1.05 15.05
N HIS A 22 10.02 -2.38 15.06
CA HIS A 22 11.04 -3.23 14.42
C HIS A 22 10.43 -4.06 13.29
N ARG A 23 9.67 -5.09 13.65
CA ARG A 23 9.11 -6.05 12.68
C ARG A 23 8.00 -5.44 11.84
N SER A 24 7.08 -4.71 12.46
CA SER A 24 5.99 -4.04 11.73
C SER A 24 6.50 -3.04 10.72
N VAL A 25 7.49 -2.23 11.11
CA VAL A 25 8.14 -1.23 10.24
C VAL A 25 8.81 -1.92 9.05
N PHE A 26 9.67 -2.91 9.31
CA PHE A 26 10.38 -3.62 8.24
C PHE A 26 9.43 -4.29 7.23
N VAL A 27 8.38 -4.96 7.71
CA VAL A 27 7.42 -5.63 6.83
C VAL A 27 6.60 -4.61 6.04
N ALA A 28 6.19 -3.49 6.65
CA ALA A 28 5.46 -2.43 5.96
C ALA A 28 6.28 -1.82 4.82
N GLU A 29 7.57 -1.54 5.04
CA GLU A 29 8.47 -1.03 4.00
C GLU A 29 8.67 -2.03 2.85
N ARG A 30 8.93 -3.31 3.16
CA ARG A 30 9.08 -4.35 2.13
C ARG A 30 7.81 -4.55 1.31
N LEU A 31 6.65 -4.50 1.96
CA LEU A 31 5.37 -4.59 1.26
C LEU A 31 5.15 -3.37 0.36
N ALA A 32 5.50 -2.18 0.83
CA ALA A 32 5.38 -0.98 0.03
C ALA A 32 6.26 -1.00 -1.21
N GLU A 33 7.51 -1.48 -1.13
CA GLU A 33 8.36 -1.68 -2.30
C GLU A 33 7.69 -2.60 -3.34
N ALA A 34 7.12 -3.72 -2.90
CA ALA A 34 6.43 -4.65 -3.79
C ALA A 34 5.18 -4.03 -4.43
N ILE A 35 4.40 -3.27 -3.67
CA ILE A 35 3.19 -2.60 -4.16
C ILE A 35 3.55 -1.47 -5.15
N ARG A 36 4.60 -0.70 -4.86
CA ARG A 36 5.15 0.31 -5.78
C ARG A 36 5.65 -0.33 -7.07
N ALA A 37 6.39 -1.43 -6.98
CA ALA A 37 6.88 -2.18 -8.14
C ALA A 37 5.74 -2.76 -8.99
N ALA A 38 4.60 -3.08 -8.37
CA ALA A 38 3.39 -3.48 -9.06
C ALA A 38 2.60 -2.29 -9.67
N GLY A 39 3.13 -1.07 -9.61
CA GLY A 39 2.55 0.13 -10.23
C GLY A 39 1.39 0.74 -9.43
N TYR A 40 1.27 0.42 -8.15
CA TYR A 40 0.21 0.99 -7.30
C TYR A 40 0.75 2.15 -6.47
N THR A 41 -0.08 3.17 -6.39
CA THR A 41 0.06 4.26 -5.43
C THR A 41 -0.26 3.79 -4.02
N LEU A 42 0.55 4.20 -3.04
CA LEU A 42 0.31 3.92 -1.62
C LEU A 42 0.87 5.04 -0.73
N ASN A 43 0.39 5.08 0.51
CA ASN A 43 0.94 5.88 1.60
C ASN A 43 1.32 4.96 2.78
N ILE A 44 2.45 5.22 3.44
CA ILE A 44 2.92 4.45 4.60
C ILE A 44 2.86 5.33 5.84
N VAL A 45 2.31 4.78 6.94
CA VAL A 45 2.27 5.45 8.24
C VAL A 45 2.79 4.50 9.30
N HIS A 46 3.89 4.88 9.97
CA HIS A 46 4.45 4.15 11.10
C HIS A 46 4.00 4.79 12.42
N ARG A 47 2.91 4.28 13.00
CA ARG A 47 2.27 4.85 14.19
C ARG A 47 3.24 5.11 15.35
N ASP A 48 4.13 4.18 15.63
CA ASP A 48 5.02 4.20 16.80
C ASP A 48 6.41 4.79 16.52
N MET A 49 6.62 5.30 15.28
CA MET A 49 7.79 6.08 14.89
C MET A 49 7.41 7.56 14.84
N SER A 50 7.91 8.33 15.80
CA SER A 50 7.68 9.77 15.86
C SER A 50 8.46 10.49 14.74
N GLY A 51 7.76 10.92 13.69
CA GLY A 51 8.24 12.03 12.83
C GLY A 51 8.62 11.74 11.38
N HIS A 52 8.44 10.52 10.87
CA HIS A 52 8.73 10.21 9.46
C HIS A 52 7.52 9.57 8.77
N SER A 53 6.51 10.39 8.46
CA SER A 53 5.54 10.07 7.42
C SER A 53 6.20 10.34 6.08
N GLU A 54 6.78 9.32 5.45
CA GLU A 54 7.18 9.42 4.05
C GLU A 54 5.92 9.36 3.18
N GLY A 55 5.21 10.49 3.15
CA GLY A 55 4.17 10.74 2.17
C GLY A 55 4.83 10.92 0.82
N VAL A 56 4.84 9.86 0.02
CA VAL A 56 5.16 10.01 -1.40
C VAL A 56 3.91 10.60 -2.04
N GLU A 57 3.99 11.87 -2.47
CA GLU A 57 2.92 12.52 -3.20
C GLU A 57 2.62 11.72 -4.45
N ALA A 58 1.42 11.16 -4.48
CA ALA A 58 0.93 10.40 -5.60
C ALA A 58 0.48 11.36 -6.69
N GLU A 59 1.39 11.76 -7.56
CA GLU A 59 1.01 12.39 -8.81
C GLU A 59 0.31 11.35 -9.68
N GLY A 60 -1.01 11.45 -9.76
CA GLY A 60 -1.83 10.73 -10.75
C GLY A 60 -2.55 9.49 -10.21
N PHE A 61 -3.88 9.57 -10.22
CA PHE A 61 -4.76 8.41 -10.26
C PHE A 61 -4.59 7.71 -11.62
N ALA A 62 -3.54 6.92 -11.77
CA ALA A 62 -3.40 5.98 -12.86
C ALA A 62 -3.38 4.58 -12.26
N LEU A 63 -4.56 3.94 -12.22
CA LEU A 63 -4.62 2.50 -12.06
C LEU A 63 -3.81 1.89 -13.22
N PRO A 64 -2.79 1.06 -12.98
CA PRO A 64 -2.14 0.35 -14.07
C PRO A 64 -3.21 -0.48 -14.78
N ASP A 65 -3.40 -0.18 -16.07
CA ASP A 65 -4.29 -0.91 -16.97
C ASP A 65 -3.71 -2.30 -17.24
N HIS A 66 -3.80 -3.17 -16.24
CA HIS A 66 -3.69 -4.60 -16.46
C HIS A 66 -5.02 -5.06 -17.06
N GLY A 67 -5.20 -4.72 -18.34
CA GLY A 67 -6.29 -5.17 -19.20
C GLY A 67 -6.24 -6.68 -19.47
N GLU A 68 -6.22 -7.50 -18.42
CA GLU A 68 -6.61 -8.90 -18.52
C GLU A 68 -8.14 -8.92 -18.45
N ARG A 69 -8.79 -9.00 -19.63
CA ARG A 69 -10.19 -9.41 -19.74
C ARG A 69 -10.34 -10.72 -18.96
N LEU A 70 -10.99 -10.69 -17.79
CA LEU A 70 -11.46 -11.92 -17.17
C LEU A 70 -12.44 -12.58 -18.16
N PRO A 71 -12.23 -13.86 -18.55
CA PRO A 71 -13.27 -14.58 -19.27
C PRO A 71 -14.53 -14.69 -18.39
N ALA A 72 -15.69 -14.69 -19.07
CA ALA A 72 -17.03 -14.70 -18.52
C ALA A 72 -17.30 -15.88 -17.56
#